data_AF-A0A7V3A0D8-F1
#
_entry.id   AF-A0A7V3A0D8-F1
#
_cell.length_a   1.000
_cell.length_b   1.000
_cell.length_c   1.000
_cell.angle_alpha   90.00
_cell.angle_beta   90.00
_cell.angle_gamma   90.00
#
_symmetry.space_group_name_H-M   'P 1'
#
loop_
_entity.id
_entity.type
_entity.pdbx_description
1 polymer ?
#
loop_
_entity_poly.entity_id
_entity_poly.type
_entity_poly.pdbx_seq_one_letter_code
_entity_poly.pdbx_strand_id
1 'polypeptide(L)'
;MPKELTHWYLAKRLAEKILEFEGPPVSSSECTIPGCISNKGAKSYISKNDLLASSPARGGSDSLSLTVAAPSPGPGTSVPGLPATGGRPAFPTLARCLRSAPNAYLLGAVGPDYLFYYLWGKELETFRTAAMVLHGSDGGNTLRPIQAAVEVCGGRMKEAEMAFLSGYMAHVVGDAVFHPLVLYTVGKGEGRPQYEHHVFESVLDLYILDRWGKEEGALPTLPTTLKELTHRMTSSGELTRKGFLRMLGAVSFLGASYSAESLQTCLKRYERIQGWFWTSLGCVGARLLKALNRKYAFFEASFYQKRFYRYREAFRGMLEYRHPVTGASRTVAIEDLVMEMVEEGLSHAVRLEPLFNQILGAGKTESWFETPTEMFRFNGPSGELAPASGGEAQSAVADVPGFPHSGGSGGPGEIPPGIEILPAVLEGLRALQGPNLETGLFADRADRILYTRAEGLAGLFGPYGYRRG
;
A
#
# COMPACT_ATOMS: atom_id res chain seq x y z
N MET A 1 -6.32 -7.86 -11.21
CA MET A 1 -5.11 -7.17 -10.74
C MET A 1 -4.40 -8.02 -9.68
N PRO A 2 -3.57 -9.02 -10.08
CA PRO A 2 -2.60 -9.64 -9.21
C PRO A 2 -1.54 -8.57 -9.00
N LYS A 3 -1.80 -7.71 -8.02
CA LYS A 3 -1.03 -6.50 -7.73
C LYS A 3 -0.57 -6.47 -6.29
N GLU A 4 -0.58 -7.61 -5.63
CA GLU A 4 -0.56 -7.63 -4.17
C GLU A 4 0.68 -8.28 -3.61
N LEU A 5 1.42 -9.06 -4.41
CA LEU A 5 2.65 -9.65 -3.89
C LEU A 5 3.69 -8.57 -3.62
N THR A 6 3.86 -7.61 -4.52
CA THR A 6 4.75 -6.47 -4.31
C THR A 6 4.30 -5.68 -3.09
N HIS A 7 3.02 -5.30 -2.98
CA HIS A 7 2.50 -4.56 -1.83
C HIS A 7 2.65 -5.30 -0.49
N TRP A 8 2.31 -6.60 -0.43
CA TRP A 8 2.49 -7.40 0.77
C TRP A 8 3.95 -7.56 1.14
N TYR A 9 4.83 -7.73 0.16
CA TYR A 9 6.27 -7.79 0.39
C TYR A 9 6.81 -6.46 0.92
N LEU A 10 6.51 -5.34 0.26
CA LEU A 10 6.92 -4.00 0.68
C LEU A 10 6.44 -3.68 2.10
N ALA A 11 5.16 -3.95 2.39
CA ALA A 11 4.61 -3.80 3.72
C ALA A 11 5.35 -4.68 4.75
N LYS A 12 5.59 -5.96 4.43
CA LYS A 12 6.36 -6.85 5.31
C LYS A 12 7.77 -6.31 5.60
N ARG A 13 8.48 -5.79 4.59
CA ARG A 13 9.81 -5.19 4.78
C ARG A 13 9.79 -3.95 5.68
N LEU A 14 8.79 -3.09 5.50
CA LEU A 14 8.59 -1.95 6.38
C LEU A 14 8.28 -2.38 7.82
N ALA A 15 7.40 -3.37 8.01
CA ALA A 15 7.08 -3.92 9.32
C ALA A 15 8.30 -4.54 10.00
N GLU A 16 9.12 -5.33 9.29
CA GLU A 16 10.37 -5.88 9.79
C GLU A 16 11.30 -4.76 10.29
N LYS A 17 11.44 -3.67 9.53
CA LYS A 17 12.22 -2.51 9.99
C LYS A 17 11.64 -1.85 11.23
N ILE A 18 10.33 -1.59 11.27
CA ILE A 18 9.67 -1.02 12.47
C ILE A 18 9.95 -1.89 13.71
N LEU A 19 9.90 -3.21 13.57
CA LEU A 19 10.17 -4.16 14.66
C LEU A 19 11.65 -4.19 15.09
N GLU A 20 12.60 -3.97 14.18
CA GLU A 20 14.04 -3.85 14.50
C GLU A 20 14.36 -2.61 15.36
N PHE A 21 13.52 -1.57 15.31
CA PHE A 21 13.71 -0.29 16.01
C PHE A 21 13.20 -0.28 17.46
N GLU A 22 12.47 -1.31 17.90
CA GLU A 22 12.01 -1.39 19.30
C GLU A 22 13.14 -1.70 20.29
N GLY A 23 14.31 -2.14 19.77
CA GLY A 23 15.41 -2.62 20.59
C GLY A 23 15.09 -3.94 21.30
N PRO A 24 16.06 -4.58 21.96
CA PRO A 24 15.74 -5.65 22.89
C PRO A 24 14.80 -5.08 23.97
N PRO A 25 13.78 -5.83 24.43
CA PRO A 25 12.96 -5.38 25.54
C PRO A 25 13.90 -5.00 26.68
N VAL A 26 13.84 -3.74 27.11
CA VAL A 26 14.61 -3.26 28.25
C VAL A 26 14.28 -4.20 29.40
N SER A 27 15.23 -5.05 29.79
CA SER A 27 14.92 -6.06 30.79
C SER A 27 14.49 -5.32 32.04
N SER A 28 13.29 -5.61 32.53
CA SER A 28 12.73 -5.00 33.73
C SER A 28 13.54 -5.32 35.00
N SER A 29 14.65 -6.05 34.87
CA SER A 29 15.56 -6.46 35.93
C SER A 29 16.70 -5.48 36.23
N GLU A 30 16.90 -4.40 35.46
CA GLU A 30 17.94 -3.40 35.74
C GLU A 30 17.40 -1.96 35.78
N CYS A 31 16.30 -1.74 36.51
CA CYS A 31 16.10 -0.44 37.15
C CYS A 31 16.93 -0.42 38.44
N THR A 32 18.26 -0.39 38.31
CA THR A 32 19.14 -0.13 39.46
C THR A 32 19.13 1.38 39.69
N ILE A 33 18.30 1.82 40.64
CA ILE A 33 18.50 3.12 41.29
C ILE A 33 19.97 3.15 41.74
N PRO A 34 20.77 4.18 41.39
CA PRO A 34 22.16 4.27 41.83
C PRO A 34 22.21 4.30 43.37
N GLY A 35 22.68 3.21 44.00
CA GLY A 35 22.74 3.14 45.47
C GLY A 35 23.03 1.77 46.08
N CYS A 36 22.86 0.65 45.37
CA CYS A 36 23.15 -0.68 45.93
C CYS A 36 24.35 -1.33 45.24
N ILE A 37 25.50 -1.26 45.93
CA ILE A 37 26.69 -2.03 45.61
C ILE A 37 26.41 -3.50 45.91
N SER A 38 26.46 -4.36 44.90
CA SER A 38 26.65 -5.79 45.08
C SER A 38 27.58 -6.35 44.02
N ASN A 39 28.83 -6.50 44.43
CA ASN A 39 29.86 -7.32 43.81
C ASN A 39 29.38 -8.76 43.58
N LYS A 40 29.53 -9.27 42.35
CA LYS A 40 30.02 -10.64 42.10
C LYS A 40 30.35 -10.82 40.62
N GLY A 41 31.50 -11.46 40.39
CA GLY A 41 32.28 -11.35 39.17
C GLY A 41 31.87 -12.28 38.04
N ALA A 42 32.22 -11.86 36.83
CA ALA A 42 32.15 -12.65 35.61
C ALA A 42 33.56 -12.96 35.12
N LYS A 43 33.80 -14.25 34.85
CA LYS A 43 35.02 -14.80 34.26
C LYS A 43 35.05 -14.52 32.75
N SER A 44 36.21 -14.15 32.26
CA SER A 44 36.51 -13.96 30.84
C SER A 44 36.45 -15.27 30.06
N TYR A 45 35.96 -15.20 28.82
CA TYR A 45 36.41 -16.11 27.76
C TYR A 45 36.94 -15.29 26.59
N ILE A 46 38.23 -15.48 26.32
CA ILE A 46 38.91 -15.12 25.07
C ILE A 46 38.84 -16.35 24.18
N SER A 47 38.50 -16.19 22.90
CA SER A 47 39.05 -17.05 21.85
C SER A 47 39.32 -16.22 20.61
N LYS A 48 40.61 -16.16 20.26
CA LYS A 48 41.14 -15.73 18.97
C LYS A 48 40.87 -16.81 17.92
N ASN A 49 40.72 -16.41 16.66
CA ASN A 49 41.51 -17.01 15.59
C ASN A 49 41.58 -16.07 14.38
N ASP A 50 42.82 -15.86 13.95
CA ASP A 50 43.28 -15.04 12.83
C ASP A 50 43.34 -15.85 11.51
N LEU A 51 43.63 -15.13 10.41
CA LEU A 51 44.36 -15.54 9.19
C LEU A 51 43.54 -16.31 8.11
N LEU A 52 43.58 -16.00 6.81
CA LEU A 52 44.59 -15.41 5.93
C LEU A 52 44.00 -14.84 4.61
N ALA A 53 44.75 -13.92 4.02
CA ALA A 53 44.56 -13.26 2.74
C ALA A 53 44.89 -14.13 1.51
N SER A 54 44.36 -13.75 0.34
CA SER A 54 45.18 -13.50 -0.88
C SER A 54 44.31 -13.14 -2.10
N SER A 55 44.62 -12.00 -2.71
CA SER A 55 44.31 -11.64 -4.11
C SER A 55 45.33 -12.31 -5.06
N PRO A 56 45.11 -12.38 -6.39
CA PRO A 56 45.66 -11.32 -7.24
C PRO A 56 44.89 -10.97 -8.53
N ALA A 57 45.27 -9.82 -9.06
CA ALA A 57 44.84 -9.15 -10.29
C ALA A 57 45.34 -9.78 -11.61
N ARG A 58 44.66 -9.45 -12.72
CA ARG A 58 45.19 -9.16 -14.08
C ARG A 58 44.05 -8.67 -14.99
N GLY A 59 44.13 -7.46 -15.54
CA GLY A 59 44.42 -7.17 -16.96
C GLY A 59 43.12 -6.86 -17.70
N GLY A 60 42.88 -5.76 -18.41
CA GLY A 60 43.76 -4.88 -19.17
C GLY A 60 43.21 -4.84 -20.60
N SER A 61 42.26 -3.94 -20.87
CA SER A 61 41.86 -3.59 -22.24
C SER A 61 41.23 -2.19 -22.24
N ASP A 62 41.96 -1.24 -22.79
CA ASP A 62 41.53 0.13 -23.00
C ASP A 62 40.39 0.18 -24.04
N SER A 63 39.20 0.56 -23.60
CA SER A 63 38.18 1.14 -24.47
C SER A 63 37.84 2.54 -23.95
N LEU A 64 38.09 3.53 -24.80
CA LEU A 64 37.71 4.93 -24.59
C LEU A 64 36.19 5.02 -24.57
N SER A 65 35.61 4.80 -23.39
CA SER A 65 34.23 5.10 -23.08
C SER A 65 34.17 6.53 -22.56
N LEU A 66 33.38 7.37 -23.22
CA LEU A 66 33.05 8.71 -22.77
C LEU A 66 32.17 8.55 -21.52
N THR A 67 32.79 8.39 -20.35
CA THR A 67 32.10 8.37 -19.07
C THR A 67 31.66 9.79 -18.77
N VAL A 68 30.42 10.14 -19.16
CA VAL A 68 29.73 11.24 -18.48
C VAL A 68 29.59 10.77 -17.05
N ALA A 69 30.35 11.36 -16.14
CA ALA A 69 30.19 11.12 -14.71
C ALA A 69 28.70 11.28 -14.39
N ALA A 70 28.06 10.18 -14.00
CA ALA A 70 26.73 10.26 -13.41
C ALA A 70 26.82 11.28 -12.26
N PRO A 71 25.90 12.25 -12.17
CA PRO A 71 25.87 13.13 -11.02
C PRO A 71 25.87 12.23 -9.78
N SER A 72 26.82 12.46 -8.88
CA SER A 72 26.76 11.88 -7.54
C SER A 72 25.34 12.13 -7.03
N PRO A 73 24.70 11.16 -6.33
CA PRO A 73 23.42 11.42 -5.69
C PRO A 73 23.58 12.75 -4.96
N GLY A 74 22.75 13.73 -5.33
CA GLY A 74 22.78 15.04 -4.70
C GLY A 74 22.78 14.82 -3.18
N PRO A 75 23.47 15.68 -2.41
CA PRO A 75 23.63 15.51 -0.96
C PRO A 75 22.29 15.07 -0.40
N GLY A 76 22.26 13.82 0.12
CA GLY A 76 21.04 13.14 0.50
C GLY A 76 20.18 14.14 1.25
N THR A 77 18.99 14.41 0.71
CA THR A 77 18.02 15.26 1.40
C THR A 77 17.77 14.57 2.72
N SER A 78 18.45 15.05 3.76
CA SER A 78 18.24 14.62 5.13
C SER A 78 16.74 14.69 5.35
N VAL A 79 16.10 13.54 5.60
CA VAL A 79 14.67 13.44 5.81
C VAL A 79 14.29 14.53 6.83
N PRO A 80 13.57 15.58 6.41
CA PRO A 80 13.26 16.69 7.30
C PRO A 80 12.41 16.15 8.46
N GLY A 81 12.97 16.13 9.66
CA GLY A 81 12.24 15.74 10.87
C GLY A 81 12.76 14.53 11.64
N LEU A 82 13.83 13.85 11.21
CA LEU A 82 14.57 12.99 12.14
C LEU A 82 15.34 13.88 13.13
N PRO A 83 15.12 13.76 14.44
CA PRO A 83 15.80 14.60 15.41
C PRO A 83 17.31 14.43 15.30
N ALA A 84 18.06 15.54 15.29
CA ALA A 84 19.52 15.55 15.24
C ALA A 84 20.18 14.95 16.50
N THR A 85 19.38 14.60 17.51
CA THR A 85 19.85 13.81 18.64
C THR A 85 20.08 12.38 18.14
N GLY A 86 21.30 11.86 18.26
CA GLY A 86 21.71 10.55 17.75
C GLY A 86 21.00 9.32 18.35
N GLY A 87 19.80 9.49 18.91
CA GLY A 87 18.92 8.40 19.33
C GLY A 87 18.25 7.79 18.11
N ARG A 88 18.44 6.48 17.93
CA ARG A 88 17.69 5.69 16.96
C ARG A 88 16.18 5.84 17.27
N PRO A 89 15.30 6.16 16.29
CA PRO A 89 13.86 6.27 16.55
C PRO A 89 13.31 4.94 17.07
N ALA A 90 12.32 4.98 17.96
CA ALA A 90 11.66 3.79 18.49
C ALA A 90 10.16 3.84 18.16
N PHE A 91 9.57 2.69 17.85
CA PHE A 91 8.17 2.56 17.42
C PHE A 91 7.38 1.55 18.26
N PRO A 92 7.37 1.66 19.60
CA PRO A 92 6.77 0.63 20.45
C PRO A 92 5.27 0.42 20.20
N THR A 93 4.54 1.49 19.84
CA THR A 93 3.10 1.41 19.59
C THR A 93 2.82 0.75 18.25
N LEU A 94 3.46 1.20 17.18
CA LEU A 94 3.33 0.57 15.87
C LEU A 94 3.78 -0.89 15.92
N ALA A 95 4.93 -1.18 16.56
CA ALA A 95 5.41 -2.55 16.74
C ALA A 95 4.38 -3.43 17.47
N ARG A 96 3.75 -2.92 18.54
CA ARG A 96 2.66 -3.61 19.24
C ARG A 96 1.48 -3.89 18.30
N CYS A 97 1.00 -2.89 17.56
CA CYS A 97 -0.08 -3.06 16.58
C CYS A 97 0.25 -4.12 15.51
N LEU A 98 1.46 -4.08 14.96
CA LEU A 98 1.91 -5.01 13.90
C LEU A 98 2.02 -6.45 14.39
N ARG A 99 2.48 -6.67 15.64
CA ARG A 99 2.52 -8.02 16.23
C ARG A 99 1.13 -8.54 16.56
N SER A 100 0.28 -7.69 17.12
CA SER A 100 -1.09 -8.07 17.51
C SER A 100 -1.98 -8.35 16.30
N ALA A 101 -1.73 -7.71 15.16
CA ALA A 101 -2.59 -7.80 13.99
C ALA A 101 -1.87 -7.76 12.62
N PRO A 102 -1.00 -8.73 12.34
CA PRO A 102 -0.23 -8.77 11.10
C PRO A 102 -1.11 -8.98 9.85
N ASN A 103 -2.23 -9.71 9.95
CA ASN A 103 -3.10 -9.94 8.79
C ASN A 103 -3.90 -8.68 8.46
N ALA A 104 -4.37 -7.94 9.48
CA ALA A 104 -5.02 -6.64 9.29
C ALA A 104 -4.06 -5.63 8.63
N TYR A 105 -2.78 -5.61 9.05
CA TYR A 105 -1.74 -4.80 8.41
C TYR A 105 -1.58 -5.11 6.92
N LEU A 106 -1.41 -6.38 6.55
CA LEU A 106 -1.28 -6.78 5.15
C LEU A 106 -2.56 -6.50 4.33
N LEU A 107 -3.75 -6.56 4.93
CA LEU A 107 -5.00 -6.16 4.27
C LEU A 107 -5.06 -4.66 4.00
N GLY A 108 -4.48 -3.86 4.89
CA GLY A 108 -4.34 -2.41 4.72
C GLY A 108 -3.44 -2.06 3.53
N ALA A 109 -2.35 -2.81 3.36
CA ALA A 109 -1.38 -2.62 2.27
C ALA A 109 -1.96 -2.82 0.86
N VAL A 110 -3.17 -3.37 0.75
CA VAL A 110 -3.88 -3.60 -0.52
C VAL A 110 -5.31 -3.02 -0.47
N GLY A 111 -5.59 -2.25 0.59
CA GLY A 111 -6.81 -1.47 0.85
C GLY A 111 -7.36 -0.70 -0.34
N PRO A 112 -6.54 0.19 -0.92
CA PRO A 112 -7.06 1.12 -1.93
C PRO A 112 -7.53 0.43 -3.20
N ASP A 113 -6.84 -0.66 -3.57
CA ASP A 113 -7.08 -1.39 -4.82
C ASP A 113 -8.38 -2.19 -4.84
N TYR A 114 -8.97 -2.49 -3.67
CA TYR A 114 -10.20 -3.30 -3.62
C TYR A 114 -11.32 -2.70 -4.48
N LEU A 115 -11.45 -1.38 -4.50
CA LEU A 115 -12.57 -0.69 -5.13
C LEU A 115 -12.62 -0.87 -6.65
N PHE A 116 -11.46 -1.05 -7.30
CA PHE A 116 -11.38 -1.33 -8.74
C PHE A 116 -11.99 -2.69 -9.12
N TYR A 117 -12.28 -3.56 -8.16
CA TYR A 117 -12.95 -4.85 -8.36
C TYR A 117 -14.46 -4.80 -8.24
N TYR A 118 -15.03 -3.63 -7.99
CA TYR A 118 -16.45 -3.42 -8.25
C TYR A 118 -16.64 -3.31 -9.77
N LEU A 119 -16.60 -4.44 -10.47
CA LEU A 119 -16.54 -4.45 -11.94
C LEU A 119 -17.88 -4.13 -12.63
N TRP A 120 -19.01 -4.33 -11.94
CA TRP A 120 -20.36 -4.08 -12.45
C TRP A 120 -21.37 -3.91 -11.31
N GLY A 121 -22.46 -3.19 -11.56
CA GLY A 121 -23.56 -2.96 -10.61
C GLY A 121 -23.90 -1.48 -10.49
N LYS A 122 -24.92 -1.16 -9.69
CA LYS A 122 -25.47 0.20 -9.57
C LYS A 122 -24.46 1.23 -9.02
N GLU A 123 -23.60 0.79 -8.09
CA GLU A 123 -22.57 1.63 -7.44
C GLU A 123 -21.23 1.71 -8.19
N LEU A 124 -21.17 1.36 -9.47
CA LEU A 124 -19.91 1.26 -10.21
C LEU A 124 -19.12 2.57 -10.22
N GLU A 125 -19.78 3.66 -10.56
CA GLU A 125 -19.14 4.97 -10.65
C GLU A 125 -18.79 5.53 -9.27
N THR A 126 -19.60 5.26 -8.25
CA THR A 126 -19.29 5.61 -6.85
C THR A 126 -17.98 4.95 -6.39
N PHE A 127 -17.83 3.65 -6.63
CA PHE A 127 -16.64 2.89 -6.24
C PHE A 127 -15.41 3.31 -7.05
N ARG A 128 -15.56 3.56 -8.35
CA ARG A 128 -14.47 4.07 -9.19
C ARG A 128 -14.01 5.45 -8.73
N THR A 129 -14.94 6.36 -8.47
CA THR A 129 -14.62 7.71 -8.00
C THR A 129 -13.88 7.65 -6.66
N ALA A 130 -14.37 6.83 -5.73
CA ALA A 130 -13.69 6.58 -4.46
C ALA A 130 -12.27 6.02 -4.67
N ALA A 131 -12.10 5.03 -5.56
CA ALA A 131 -10.79 4.48 -5.89
C ALA A 131 -9.83 5.55 -6.42
N MET A 132 -10.26 6.35 -7.40
CA MET A 132 -9.45 7.41 -7.99
C MET A 132 -9.04 8.47 -6.95
N VAL A 133 -9.97 8.81 -6.05
CA VAL A 133 -9.72 9.71 -4.94
C VAL A 133 -8.65 9.18 -3.97
N LEU A 134 -8.68 7.88 -3.63
CA LEU A 134 -7.63 7.29 -2.77
C LEU A 134 -6.25 7.33 -3.41
N HIS A 135 -6.18 7.33 -4.75
CA HIS A 135 -4.94 7.44 -5.52
C HIS A 135 -4.51 8.89 -5.78
N GLY A 136 -5.21 9.87 -5.21
CA GLY A 136 -4.87 11.28 -5.34
C GLY A 136 -5.12 11.83 -6.74
N SER A 137 -6.06 11.27 -7.51
CA SER A 137 -6.38 11.79 -8.85
C SER A 137 -6.85 13.24 -8.84
N ASP A 138 -7.40 13.71 -7.72
CA ASP A 138 -7.85 15.09 -7.49
C ASP A 138 -6.70 16.03 -7.05
N GLY A 139 -5.50 15.48 -6.80
CA GLY A 139 -4.37 16.16 -6.18
C GLY A 139 -4.48 16.26 -4.66
N GLY A 140 -5.43 15.55 -4.06
CA GLY A 140 -5.67 15.53 -2.63
C GLY A 140 -4.58 14.81 -1.84
N ASN A 141 -4.56 15.09 -0.54
CA ASN A 141 -3.71 14.40 0.42
C ASN A 141 -4.11 12.92 0.54
N THR A 142 -3.23 12.02 0.14
CA THR A 142 -3.49 10.57 0.08
C THR A 142 -3.40 9.89 1.44
N LEU A 143 -2.94 10.58 2.50
CA LEU A 143 -3.03 10.08 3.88
C LEU A 143 -4.27 10.57 4.63
N ARG A 144 -5.10 11.44 4.02
CA ARG A 144 -6.40 11.84 4.60
C ARG A 144 -7.32 10.67 4.99
N PRO A 145 -7.29 9.48 4.34
CA PRO A 145 -8.15 8.37 4.76
C PRO A 145 -7.83 7.83 6.15
N ILE A 146 -6.60 7.99 6.64
CA ILE A 146 -6.22 7.64 8.01
C ILE A 146 -6.99 8.52 9.00
N GLN A 147 -7.00 9.84 8.77
CA GLN A 147 -7.77 10.78 9.59
C GLN A 147 -9.27 10.43 9.56
N ALA A 148 -9.84 10.25 8.37
CA ALA A 148 -11.26 9.96 8.22
C ALA A 148 -11.66 8.66 8.94
N ALA A 149 -10.82 7.62 8.88
CA ALA A 149 -11.05 6.38 9.61
C ALA A 149 -11.02 6.57 11.14
N VAL A 150 -10.08 7.36 11.66
CA VAL A 150 -10.01 7.70 13.09
C VAL A 150 -11.27 8.47 13.54
N GLU A 151 -11.72 9.45 12.75
CA GLU A 151 -12.93 10.23 13.02
C GLU A 151 -14.19 9.35 13.03
N VAL A 152 -14.35 8.46 12.03
CA VAL A 152 -15.46 7.48 11.98
C VAL A 152 -15.45 6.53 13.17
N CYS A 153 -14.26 6.15 13.66
CA CYS A 153 -14.11 5.34 14.86
C CYS A 153 -14.28 6.15 16.17
N GLY A 154 -14.59 7.44 16.10
CA GLY A 154 -14.73 8.31 17.27
C GLY A 154 -13.43 8.42 18.07
N GLY A 155 -12.27 8.34 17.39
CA GLY A 155 -10.94 8.38 17.99
C GLY A 155 -10.58 7.20 18.89
N ARG A 156 -11.41 6.15 18.91
CA ARG A 156 -11.11 4.90 19.59
C ARG A 156 -10.80 3.84 18.56
N MET A 157 -9.53 3.46 18.49
CA MET A 157 -9.10 2.39 17.59
C MET A 157 -8.46 1.27 18.38
N LYS A 158 -8.75 0.04 17.99
CA LYS A 158 -8.05 -1.15 18.44
C LYS A 158 -6.73 -1.29 17.69
N GLU A 159 -5.80 -2.02 18.28
CA GLU A 159 -4.49 -2.33 17.67
C GLU A 159 -4.62 -2.86 16.24
N ALA A 160 -5.62 -3.70 15.97
CA ALA A 160 -5.86 -4.23 14.63
C ALA A 160 -6.37 -3.20 13.61
N GLU A 161 -7.13 -2.21 14.04
CA GLU A 161 -7.58 -1.13 13.16
C GLU A 161 -6.43 -0.17 12.84
N MET A 162 -5.56 0.11 13.81
CA MET A 162 -4.32 0.86 13.59
C MET A 162 -3.33 0.11 12.72
N ALA A 163 -3.18 -1.21 12.92
CA ALA A 163 -2.37 -2.05 12.04
C ALA A 163 -2.88 -1.96 10.59
N PHE A 164 -4.20 -2.03 10.37
CA PHE A 164 -4.79 -1.82 9.05
C PHE A 164 -4.44 -0.43 8.46
N LEU A 165 -4.52 0.66 9.25
CA LEU A 165 -4.14 2.00 8.78
C LEU A 165 -2.63 2.14 8.51
N SER A 166 -1.77 1.48 9.29
CA SER A 166 -0.33 1.42 9.00
C SER A 166 -0.05 0.66 7.69
N GLY A 167 -0.84 -0.38 7.40
CA GLY A 167 -0.79 -1.08 6.12
C GLY A 167 -1.19 -0.16 4.97
N TYR A 168 -2.27 0.59 5.13
CA TYR A 168 -2.70 1.60 4.17
C TYR A 168 -1.60 2.64 3.90
N MET A 169 -0.90 3.12 4.94
CA MET A 169 0.26 4.00 4.76
C MET A 169 1.36 3.33 3.92
N ALA A 170 1.66 2.05 4.18
CA ALA A 170 2.65 1.31 3.41
C ALA A 170 2.27 1.21 1.92
N HIS A 171 0.97 1.05 1.62
CA HIS A 171 0.47 1.10 0.24
C HIS A 171 0.75 2.47 -0.40
N VAL A 172 0.33 3.56 0.26
CA VAL A 172 0.52 4.93 -0.26
C VAL A 172 1.99 5.20 -0.60
N VAL A 173 2.90 4.82 0.30
CA VAL A 173 4.35 5.00 0.08
C VAL A 173 4.87 4.08 -1.03
N GLY A 174 4.42 2.81 -1.06
CA GLY A 174 4.79 1.86 -2.11
C GLY A 174 4.46 2.37 -3.51
N ASP A 175 3.21 2.79 -3.72
CA ASP A 175 2.77 3.35 -5.00
C ASP A 175 3.53 4.62 -5.36
N ALA A 176 3.67 5.56 -4.42
CA ALA A 176 4.39 6.82 -4.64
C ALA A 176 5.85 6.63 -5.09
N VAL A 177 6.52 5.57 -4.62
CA VAL A 177 7.90 5.26 -4.97
C VAL A 177 7.99 4.52 -6.31
N PHE A 178 7.09 3.58 -6.57
CA PHE A 178 7.18 2.70 -7.74
C PHE A 178 6.50 3.29 -8.98
N HIS A 179 5.37 3.99 -8.85
CA HIS A 179 4.62 4.49 -10.00
C HIS A 179 5.37 5.48 -10.90
N PRO A 180 6.31 6.33 -10.42
CA PRO A 180 7.13 7.12 -11.31
C PRO A 180 7.86 6.28 -12.38
N LEU A 181 8.40 5.12 -12.00
CA LEU A 181 9.02 4.18 -12.95
C LEU A 181 7.97 3.53 -13.87
N VAL A 182 6.84 3.10 -13.31
CA VAL A 182 5.75 2.45 -14.06
C VAL A 182 5.20 3.40 -15.13
N LEU A 183 4.77 4.60 -14.72
CA LEU A 183 4.14 5.59 -15.60
C LEU A 183 5.11 6.15 -16.63
N TYR A 184 6.39 6.35 -16.30
CA TYR A 184 7.38 6.64 -17.33
C TYR A 184 7.46 5.51 -18.35
N THR A 185 7.46 4.26 -17.91
CA THR A 185 7.65 3.11 -18.80
C THR A 185 6.45 2.86 -19.70
N VAL A 186 5.22 2.94 -19.16
CA VAL A 186 4.01 2.46 -19.86
C VAL A 186 3.00 3.57 -20.18
N GLY A 187 3.18 4.76 -19.60
CA GLY A 187 2.24 5.87 -19.69
C GLY A 187 1.00 5.70 -18.80
N LYS A 188 0.07 6.65 -18.91
CA LYS A 188 -1.23 6.66 -18.22
C LYS A 188 -2.37 6.64 -19.24
N GLY A 189 -3.51 6.08 -18.86
CA GLY A 189 -4.75 6.14 -19.63
C GLY A 189 -5.30 4.78 -20.05
N GLU A 190 -6.41 4.79 -20.79
CA GLU A 190 -7.11 3.59 -21.21
C GLU A 190 -6.43 2.84 -22.37
N GLY A 191 -6.81 1.57 -22.56
CA GLY A 191 -6.35 0.79 -23.71
C GLY A 191 -4.94 0.25 -23.52
N ARG A 192 -3.99 0.71 -24.35
CA ARG A 192 -2.61 0.19 -24.34
C ARG A 192 -1.86 0.52 -23.04
N PRO A 193 -1.78 1.79 -22.57
CA PRO A 193 -1.11 2.12 -21.31
C PRO A 193 -1.66 1.29 -20.14
N GLN A 194 -2.98 1.21 -19.98
CA GLN A 194 -3.60 0.37 -18.95
C GLN A 194 -3.20 -1.12 -19.07
N TYR A 195 -3.24 -1.70 -20.27
CA TYR A 195 -2.80 -3.09 -20.44
C TYR A 195 -1.31 -3.26 -20.05
N GLU A 196 -0.45 -2.38 -20.53
CA GLU A 196 1.00 -2.45 -20.27
C GLU A 196 1.33 -2.19 -18.80
N HIS A 197 0.62 -1.30 -18.14
CA HIS A 197 0.69 -1.06 -16.70
C HIS A 197 0.46 -2.35 -15.92
N HIS A 198 -0.64 -3.06 -16.22
CA HIS A 198 -0.96 -4.31 -15.55
C HIS A 198 0.06 -5.43 -15.85
N VAL A 199 0.63 -5.46 -17.06
CA VAL A 199 1.71 -6.40 -17.37
C VAL A 199 2.96 -6.05 -16.57
N PHE A 200 3.33 -4.77 -16.48
CA PHE A 200 4.49 -4.33 -15.71
C PHE A 200 4.39 -4.79 -14.26
N GLU A 201 3.29 -4.46 -13.57
CA GLU A 201 3.08 -4.85 -12.17
C GLU A 201 3.02 -6.37 -11.99
N SER A 202 2.36 -7.10 -12.90
CA SER A 202 2.31 -8.57 -12.81
C SER A 202 3.69 -9.20 -12.97
N VAL A 203 4.56 -8.62 -13.80
CA VAL A 203 5.95 -9.06 -13.94
C VAL A 203 6.76 -8.67 -12.70
N LEU A 204 6.48 -7.51 -12.10
CA LEU A 204 7.13 -7.06 -10.87
C LEU A 204 6.79 -7.98 -9.70
N ASP A 205 5.52 -8.35 -9.53
CA ASP A 205 5.07 -9.35 -8.55
C ASP A 205 5.81 -10.68 -8.71
N LEU A 206 5.99 -11.16 -9.95
CA LEU A 206 6.76 -12.37 -10.24
C LEU A 206 8.26 -12.21 -9.98
N TYR A 207 8.83 -11.02 -10.20
CA TYR A 207 10.21 -10.72 -9.86
C TYR A 207 10.40 -10.75 -8.35
N ILE A 208 9.55 -10.05 -7.59
CA ILE A 208 9.58 -10.03 -6.13
C ILE A 208 9.48 -11.47 -5.58
N LEU A 209 8.54 -12.26 -6.11
CA LEU A 209 8.35 -13.65 -5.74
C LEU A 209 9.56 -14.53 -6.11
N ASP A 210 10.21 -14.34 -7.26
CA ASP A 210 11.39 -15.14 -7.61
C ASP A 210 12.62 -14.74 -6.77
N ARG A 211 12.78 -13.44 -6.52
CA ARG A 211 13.94 -12.84 -5.86
C ARG A 211 13.95 -13.11 -4.36
N TRP A 212 12.83 -12.87 -3.69
CA TRP A 212 12.70 -12.98 -2.24
C TRP A 212 11.82 -14.16 -1.81
N GLY A 213 11.07 -14.79 -2.72
CA GLY A 213 10.12 -15.88 -2.40
C GLY A 213 10.71 -17.08 -1.68
N LYS A 214 12.02 -17.26 -1.79
CA LYS A 214 12.77 -18.41 -1.31
C LYS A 214 13.69 -18.07 -0.15
N GLU A 215 13.82 -16.80 0.23
CA GLU A 215 14.63 -16.42 1.38
C GLU A 215 14.03 -17.01 2.67
N GLU A 216 14.88 -17.49 3.56
CA GLU A 216 14.48 -18.09 4.83
C GLU A 216 13.75 -17.02 5.67
N GLY A 217 12.49 -17.29 6.04
CA GLY A 217 11.61 -16.32 6.71
C GLY A 217 10.98 -15.25 5.81
N ALA A 218 11.34 -15.18 4.52
CA ALA A 218 10.90 -14.09 3.65
C ALA A 218 9.51 -14.28 3.05
N LEU A 219 9.09 -15.50 2.73
CA LEU A 219 7.87 -15.73 1.93
C LEU A 219 7.02 -16.98 2.15
N PRO A 220 7.39 -18.03 2.92
CA PRO A 220 6.42 -19.08 3.28
C PRO A 220 5.19 -18.56 4.05
N THR A 221 5.25 -17.31 4.54
CA THR A 221 4.22 -16.66 5.35
C THR A 221 3.34 -15.67 4.59
N LEU A 222 3.77 -15.16 3.41
CA LEU A 222 2.95 -14.22 2.67
C LEU A 222 1.70 -14.93 2.15
N PRO A 223 0.52 -14.31 2.27
CA PRO A 223 -0.69 -14.86 1.70
C PRO A 223 -0.52 -14.95 0.18
N THR A 224 -1.11 -15.97 -0.43
CA THR A 224 -1.17 -16.09 -1.89
C THR A 224 -2.45 -15.48 -2.45
N THR A 225 -3.45 -15.34 -1.57
CA THR A 225 -4.76 -14.77 -1.89
C THR A 225 -5.30 -13.93 -0.73
N LEU A 226 -6.14 -12.99 -1.09
CA LEU A 226 -6.90 -12.12 -0.22
C LEU A 226 -7.89 -12.93 0.60
N LYS A 227 -8.48 -13.99 0.01
CA LYS A 227 -9.39 -14.89 0.71
C LYS A 227 -8.68 -15.59 1.87
N GLU A 228 -7.45 -16.03 1.65
CA GLU A 228 -6.60 -16.60 2.70
C GLU A 228 -6.32 -15.57 3.79
N LEU A 229 -5.96 -14.34 3.40
CA LEU A 229 -5.64 -13.28 4.34
C LEU A 229 -6.85 -12.83 5.18
N THR A 230 -8.02 -12.64 4.56
CA THR A 230 -9.27 -12.31 5.28
C THR A 230 -9.71 -13.44 6.19
N HIS A 231 -9.52 -14.70 5.76
CA HIS A 231 -9.78 -15.86 6.62
C HIS A 231 -8.85 -15.87 7.84
N ARG A 232 -7.53 -15.74 7.63
CA ARG A 232 -6.52 -15.71 8.71
C ARG A 232 -6.86 -14.62 9.74
N MET A 233 -7.08 -13.38 9.29
CA MET A 233 -7.49 -12.25 10.13
C MET A 233 -8.74 -12.56 10.99
N THR A 234 -9.77 -13.18 10.39
CA THR A 234 -10.98 -13.54 11.16
C THR A 234 -10.75 -14.69 12.13
N SER A 235 -9.95 -15.68 11.74
CA SER A 235 -9.66 -16.86 12.55
C SER A 235 -8.72 -16.57 13.73
N SER A 236 -7.79 -15.61 13.57
CA SER A 236 -6.91 -15.14 14.65
C SER A 236 -7.60 -14.17 15.61
N GLY A 237 -8.80 -13.69 15.27
CA GLY A 237 -9.54 -12.73 16.08
C GLY A 237 -9.04 -11.29 15.98
N GLU A 238 -8.15 -10.98 15.03
CA GLU A 238 -7.63 -9.61 14.81
C GLU A 238 -8.76 -8.63 14.51
N LEU A 239 -9.56 -8.95 13.50
CA LEU A 239 -10.78 -8.22 13.15
C LEU A 239 -11.85 -9.21 12.70
N THR A 240 -13.10 -8.94 13.10
CA THR A 240 -14.24 -9.60 12.48
C THR A 240 -14.38 -9.13 11.03
N ARG A 241 -14.99 -9.94 10.16
CA ARG A 241 -15.23 -9.53 8.76
C ARG A 241 -16.06 -8.24 8.66
N LYS A 242 -17.01 -8.05 9.59
CA LYS A 242 -17.81 -6.81 9.70
C LYS A 242 -16.93 -5.62 10.11
N GLY A 243 -16.04 -5.80 11.09
CA GLY A 243 -15.07 -4.78 11.51
C GLY A 243 -14.13 -4.38 10.37
N PHE A 244 -13.62 -5.36 9.63
CA PHE A 244 -12.80 -5.10 8.43
C PHE A 244 -13.57 -4.33 7.36
N LEU A 245 -14.79 -4.72 7.01
CA LEU A 245 -15.61 -3.98 6.03
C LEU A 245 -15.95 -2.56 6.49
N ARG A 246 -16.11 -2.34 7.81
CA ARG A 246 -16.27 -1.00 8.38
C ARG A 246 -15.01 -0.16 8.17
N MET A 247 -13.84 -0.69 8.53
CA MET A 247 -12.56 0.00 8.34
C MET A 247 -12.28 0.29 6.87
N LEU A 248 -12.49 -0.70 6.01
CA LEU A 248 -12.31 -0.56 4.58
C LEU A 248 -13.22 0.53 4.02
N GLY A 249 -14.49 0.57 4.42
CA GLY A 249 -15.43 1.58 3.97
C GLY A 249 -15.10 2.99 4.48
N ALA A 250 -14.68 3.11 5.75
CA ALA A 250 -14.28 4.40 6.33
C ALA A 250 -13.08 5.01 5.58
N VAL A 251 -12.06 4.20 5.29
CA VAL A 251 -10.92 4.61 4.46
C VAL A 251 -11.38 4.91 3.03
N SER A 252 -12.12 3.98 2.40
CA SER A 252 -12.49 4.06 0.99
C SER A 252 -13.33 5.27 0.63
N PHE A 253 -14.25 5.63 1.51
CA PHE A 253 -15.24 6.68 1.26
C PHE A 253 -15.01 7.92 2.12
N LEU A 254 -13.87 8.03 2.80
CA LEU A 254 -13.50 9.20 3.62
C LEU A 254 -14.58 9.53 4.68
N GLY A 255 -15.20 8.50 5.25
CA GLY A 255 -16.33 8.63 6.18
C GLY A 255 -17.68 8.99 5.54
N ALA A 256 -17.76 9.21 4.23
CA ALA A 256 -19.03 9.34 3.52
C ALA A 256 -19.83 8.03 3.55
N SER A 257 -21.14 8.14 3.35
CA SER A 257 -22.04 6.98 3.29
C SER A 257 -21.71 6.07 2.12
N TYR A 258 -21.77 4.75 2.35
CA TYR A 258 -21.57 3.74 1.32
C TYR A 258 -22.49 2.54 1.55
N SER A 259 -22.77 1.78 0.49
CA SER A 259 -23.50 0.52 0.63
C SER A 259 -22.58 -0.59 1.15
N ALA A 260 -22.82 -1.02 2.38
CA ALA A 260 -22.08 -2.13 2.99
C ALA A 260 -22.24 -3.45 2.20
N GLU A 261 -23.41 -3.67 1.58
CA GLU A 261 -23.66 -4.82 0.70
C GLU A 261 -22.82 -4.74 -0.57
N SER A 262 -22.76 -3.57 -1.21
CA SER A 262 -21.93 -3.35 -2.40
C SER A 262 -20.45 -3.52 -2.07
N LEU A 263 -19.99 -3.03 -0.91
CA LEU A 263 -18.60 -3.20 -0.47
C LEU A 263 -18.28 -4.67 -0.17
N GLN A 264 -19.18 -5.40 0.47
CA GLN A 264 -19.02 -6.84 0.68
C GLN A 264 -18.99 -7.60 -0.65
N THR A 265 -19.82 -7.19 -1.61
CA THR A 265 -19.86 -7.76 -2.96
C THR A 265 -18.55 -7.50 -3.70
N CYS A 266 -18.03 -6.27 -3.61
CA CYS A 266 -16.72 -5.88 -4.12
C CYS A 266 -15.62 -6.82 -3.59
N LEU A 267 -15.54 -6.95 -2.26
CA LEU A 267 -14.55 -7.80 -1.59
C LEU A 267 -14.64 -9.26 -2.03
N LYS A 268 -15.86 -9.84 -2.06
CA LYS A 268 -16.07 -11.24 -2.47
C LYS A 268 -15.66 -11.48 -3.93
N ARG A 269 -15.93 -10.51 -4.81
CA ARG A 269 -15.51 -10.59 -6.22
C ARG A 269 -14.01 -10.54 -6.32
N TYR A 270 -13.37 -9.65 -5.58
CA TYR A 270 -11.92 -9.59 -5.57
C TYR A 270 -11.32 -10.90 -5.04
N GLU A 271 -11.73 -11.38 -3.87
CA GLU A 271 -11.28 -12.67 -3.32
C GLU A 271 -11.37 -13.83 -4.34
N ARG A 272 -12.46 -13.87 -5.14
CA ARG A 272 -12.65 -14.87 -6.19
C ARG A 272 -11.73 -14.67 -7.38
N ILE A 273 -11.70 -13.45 -7.92
CA ILE A 273 -10.94 -13.12 -9.14
C ILE A 273 -9.44 -13.31 -8.87
N GLN A 274 -8.96 -12.91 -7.69
CA GLN A 274 -7.56 -13.08 -7.34
C GLN A 274 -7.15 -14.55 -7.24
N GLY A 275 -8.04 -15.40 -6.70
CA GLY A 275 -7.84 -16.84 -6.70
C GLY A 275 -7.69 -17.43 -8.11
N TRP A 276 -8.25 -16.78 -9.14
CA TRP A 276 -8.13 -17.23 -10.52
C TRP A 276 -6.81 -16.83 -11.19
N PHE A 277 -6.11 -15.81 -10.72
CA PHE A 277 -4.86 -15.31 -11.32
C PHE A 277 -3.76 -16.37 -11.40
N TRP A 278 -3.77 -17.30 -10.47
CA TRP A 278 -2.81 -18.40 -10.36
C TRP A 278 -3.20 -19.65 -11.16
N THR A 279 -4.44 -19.72 -11.65
CA THR A 279 -4.98 -20.94 -12.26
C THR A 279 -4.82 -20.93 -13.77
N SER A 280 -4.52 -22.09 -14.34
CA SER A 280 -4.49 -22.28 -15.80
C SER A 280 -5.86 -22.00 -16.43
N LEU A 281 -6.95 -22.39 -15.75
CA LEU A 281 -8.31 -22.16 -16.21
C LEU A 281 -8.66 -20.67 -16.21
N GLY A 282 -8.27 -19.93 -15.18
CA GLY A 282 -8.40 -18.48 -15.13
C GLY A 282 -7.67 -17.78 -16.28
N CYS A 283 -6.44 -18.21 -16.58
CA CYS A 283 -5.68 -17.70 -17.73
C CYS A 283 -6.39 -17.96 -19.06
N VAL A 284 -6.95 -19.17 -19.25
CA VAL A 284 -7.73 -19.50 -20.46
C VAL A 284 -8.99 -18.64 -20.54
N GLY A 285 -9.74 -18.52 -19.44
CA GLY A 285 -10.94 -17.67 -19.37
C GLY A 285 -10.64 -16.21 -19.71
N ALA A 286 -9.56 -15.64 -19.17
CA ALA A 286 -9.18 -14.26 -19.45
C ALA A 286 -8.81 -14.03 -20.94
N ARG A 287 -8.15 -15.01 -21.58
CA ARG A 287 -7.86 -14.94 -23.03
C ARG A 287 -9.13 -15.02 -23.86
N LEU A 288 -10.07 -15.88 -23.50
CA LEU A 288 -11.37 -15.97 -24.17
C LEU A 288 -12.14 -14.65 -24.01
N LEU A 289 -12.18 -14.08 -22.82
CA LEU A 289 -12.81 -12.76 -22.58
C LEU A 289 -12.19 -11.66 -23.44
N LYS A 290 -10.85 -11.60 -23.53
CA LYS A 290 -10.15 -10.67 -24.43
C LYS A 290 -10.48 -10.92 -25.90
N ALA A 291 -10.55 -12.18 -26.33
CA ALA A 291 -10.88 -12.54 -27.71
C ALA A 291 -12.31 -12.13 -28.08
N LEU A 292 -13.26 -12.27 -27.14
CA LEU A 292 -14.64 -11.84 -27.30
C LEU A 292 -14.78 -10.31 -27.27
N ASN A 293 -14.02 -9.64 -26.40
CA ASN A 293 -14.03 -8.19 -26.30
C ASN A 293 -12.66 -7.67 -25.85
N ARG A 294 -11.99 -6.95 -26.77
CA ARG A 294 -10.65 -6.40 -26.55
C ARG A 294 -10.57 -5.45 -25.36
N LYS A 295 -11.68 -4.85 -24.91
CA LYS A 295 -11.71 -4.01 -23.70
C LYS A 295 -11.30 -4.78 -22.45
N TYR A 296 -11.40 -6.11 -22.44
CA TYR A 296 -10.93 -6.95 -21.33
C TYR A 296 -9.46 -7.36 -21.44
N ALA A 297 -8.66 -6.73 -22.31
CA ALA A 297 -7.24 -7.02 -22.40
C ALA A 297 -6.52 -6.78 -21.07
N PHE A 298 -6.82 -5.71 -20.33
CA PHE A 298 -6.24 -5.44 -19.01
C PHE A 298 -6.52 -6.57 -18.01
N PHE A 299 -7.67 -7.24 -18.16
CA PHE A 299 -8.02 -8.40 -17.35
C PHE A 299 -7.10 -9.57 -17.66
N GLU A 300 -6.77 -9.83 -18.92
CA GLU A 300 -5.77 -10.84 -19.32
C GLU A 300 -4.34 -10.53 -18.83
N ALA A 301 -3.95 -9.25 -18.83
CA ALA A 301 -2.69 -8.78 -18.26
C ALA A 301 -2.60 -9.06 -16.76
N SER A 302 -3.75 -9.11 -16.10
CA SER A 302 -3.88 -9.42 -14.68
C SER A 302 -3.85 -10.92 -14.37
N PHE A 303 -3.31 -11.81 -15.19
CA PHE A 303 -3.16 -13.23 -14.81
C PHE A 303 -1.68 -13.59 -14.91
N TYR A 304 -1.17 -14.42 -14.00
CA TYR A 304 0.25 -14.79 -13.98
C TYR A 304 0.59 -15.77 -15.11
N GLN A 305 0.69 -15.24 -16.32
CA GLN A 305 0.93 -16.03 -17.50
C GLN A 305 2.37 -16.56 -17.52
N LYS A 306 2.56 -17.78 -18.03
CA LYS A 306 3.89 -18.38 -18.23
C LYS A 306 4.88 -17.46 -18.97
N ARG A 307 4.39 -16.60 -19.88
CA ARG A 307 5.24 -15.63 -20.61
C ARG A 307 5.82 -14.55 -19.70
N PHE A 308 5.12 -14.11 -18.66
CA PHE A 308 5.57 -13.05 -17.76
C PHE A 308 6.77 -13.46 -16.92
N TYR A 309 6.92 -14.76 -16.64
CA TYR A 309 8.11 -15.31 -16.00
C TYR A 309 9.40 -15.00 -16.75
N ARG A 310 9.36 -14.83 -18.08
CA ARG A 310 10.56 -14.47 -18.85
C ARG A 310 10.91 -13.00 -18.73
N TYR A 311 9.92 -12.14 -18.51
CA TYR A 311 10.11 -10.69 -18.46
C TYR A 311 10.72 -10.23 -17.14
N ARG A 312 10.63 -11.04 -16.07
CA ARG A 312 11.19 -10.72 -14.76
C ARG A 312 12.72 -10.52 -14.78
N GLU A 313 13.40 -11.10 -15.77
CA GLU A 313 14.83 -10.92 -15.99
C GLU A 313 15.19 -9.45 -16.28
N ALA A 314 14.26 -8.68 -16.85
CA ALA A 314 14.47 -7.24 -17.08
C ALA A 314 14.62 -6.45 -15.77
N PHE A 315 14.10 -6.95 -14.66
CA PHE A 315 14.16 -6.30 -13.35
C PHE A 315 15.39 -6.67 -12.53
N ARG A 316 16.25 -7.59 -13.00
CA ARG A 316 17.52 -7.92 -12.35
C ARG A 316 18.62 -6.88 -12.57
N GLY A 317 18.47 -6.04 -13.60
CA GLY A 317 19.44 -5.01 -13.97
C GLY A 317 19.02 -3.63 -13.46
N MET A 318 19.85 -2.63 -13.81
CA MET A 318 19.51 -1.23 -13.61
C MET A 318 18.44 -0.80 -14.63
N LEU A 319 17.46 -0.04 -14.15
CA LEU A 319 16.38 0.53 -14.94
C LEU A 319 16.59 2.03 -15.06
N GLU A 320 16.67 2.51 -16.29
CA GLU A 320 16.74 3.94 -16.58
C GLU A 320 15.34 4.49 -16.82
N TYR A 321 14.99 5.57 -16.13
CA TYR A 321 13.73 6.27 -16.36
C TYR A 321 13.88 7.77 -16.14
N ARG A 322 12.91 8.55 -16.65
CA ARG A 322 12.75 9.94 -16.24
C ARG A 322 11.51 10.04 -15.39
N HIS A 323 11.58 10.76 -14.28
CA HIS A 323 10.40 11.03 -13.48
C HIS A 323 9.29 11.62 -14.37
N PRO A 324 8.07 11.06 -14.38
CA PRO A 324 7.06 11.36 -15.39
C PRO A 324 6.59 12.81 -15.37
N VAL A 325 6.70 13.47 -14.21
CA VAL A 325 6.38 14.90 -14.04
C VAL A 325 7.62 15.80 -14.13
N THR A 326 8.63 15.60 -13.28
CA THR A 326 9.78 16.53 -13.20
C THR A 326 10.80 16.35 -14.33
N GLY A 327 10.81 15.22 -15.03
CA GLY A 327 11.79 14.89 -16.05
C GLY A 327 13.17 14.49 -15.52
N ALA A 328 13.35 14.43 -14.18
CA ALA A 328 14.60 14.03 -13.56
C ALA A 328 14.98 12.60 -13.98
N SER A 329 16.17 12.44 -14.58
CA SER A 329 16.70 11.14 -14.97
C SER A 329 17.12 10.34 -13.73
N ARG A 330 16.76 9.06 -13.69
CA ARG A 330 17.11 8.11 -12.63
C ARG A 330 17.57 6.80 -13.25
N THR A 331 18.51 6.15 -12.58
CA THR A 331 18.98 4.80 -12.88
C THR A 331 18.91 4.01 -11.58
N VAL A 332 18.01 3.04 -11.48
CA VAL A 332 17.68 2.36 -10.22
C VAL A 332 17.61 0.84 -10.39
N ALA A 333 17.99 0.07 -9.37
CA ALA A 333 17.56 -1.31 -9.24
C ALA A 333 16.17 -1.36 -8.55
N ILE A 334 15.44 -2.46 -8.70
CA ILE A 334 14.18 -2.67 -7.94
C ILE A 334 14.47 -2.72 -6.44
N GLU A 335 15.58 -3.33 -6.05
CA GLU A 335 16.12 -3.34 -4.69
C GLU A 335 16.23 -1.93 -4.09
N ASP A 336 16.71 -0.96 -4.87
CA ASP A 336 16.87 0.42 -4.42
C ASP A 336 15.50 1.07 -4.15
N LEU A 337 14.52 0.81 -5.02
CA LEU A 337 13.14 1.29 -4.82
C LEU A 337 12.47 0.64 -3.60
N VAL A 338 12.76 -0.63 -3.31
CA VAL A 338 12.30 -1.29 -2.07
C VAL A 338 12.89 -0.58 -0.84
N MET A 339 14.18 -0.24 -0.87
CA MET A 339 14.83 0.47 0.23
C MET A 339 14.30 1.89 0.40
N GLU A 340 14.13 2.63 -0.70
CA GLU A 340 13.51 3.97 -0.73
C GLU A 340 12.10 3.93 -0.13
N MET A 341 11.28 2.95 -0.51
CA MET A 341 9.95 2.74 0.08
C MET A 341 10.00 2.49 1.59
N VAL A 342 10.95 1.69 2.07
CA VAL A 342 11.11 1.43 3.50
C VAL A 342 11.55 2.68 4.26
N GLU A 343 12.50 3.45 3.72
CA GLU A 343 12.99 4.70 4.31
C GLU A 343 11.88 5.76 4.41
N GLU A 344 11.13 5.98 3.33
CA GLU A 344 9.97 6.87 3.32
C GLU A 344 8.87 6.37 4.26
N GLY A 345 8.61 5.06 4.29
CA GLY A 345 7.66 4.46 5.23
C GLY A 345 8.02 4.70 6.69
N LEU A 346 9.32 4.63 7.03
CA LEU A 346 9.82 4.94 8.38
C LEU A 346 9.66 6.44 8.71
N SER A 347 9.87 7.33 7.73
CA SER A 347 9.59 8.78 7.88
C SER A 347 8.12 9.05 8.23
N HIS A 348 7.19 8.30 7.64
CA HIS A 348 5.78 8.34 8.02
C HIS A 348 5.51 7.68 9.37
N ALA A 349 6.18 6.58 9.71
CA ALA A 349 6.06 5.92 11.00
C ALA A 349 6.44 6.82 12.18
N VAL A 350 7.49 7.64 12.05
CA VAL A 350 7.90 8.65 13.06
C VAL A 350 6.76 9.62 13.37
N ARG A 351 5.97 10.01 12.37
CA ARG A 351 4.83 10.92 12.55
C ARG A 351 3.59 10.21 13.10
N LEU A 352 3.36 8.95 12.72
CA LEU A 352 2.20 8.17 13.16
C LEU A 352 2.33 7.65 14.59
N GLU A 353 3.53 7.25 15.02
CA GLU A 353 3.79 6.66 16.34
C GLU A 353 3.21 7.48 17.51
N PRO A 354 3.51 8.79 17.67
CA PRO A 354 2.97 9.57 18.78
C PRO A 354 1.44 9.77 18.71
N LEU A 355 0.85 9.77 17.52
CA LEU A 355 -0.60 9.89 17.33
C LEU A 355 -1.30 8.59 17.74
N PHE A 356 -0.77 7.45 17.30
CA PHE A 356 -1.30 6.13 17.66
C PHE A 356 -1.13 5.83 19.15
N ASN A 357 -0.03 6.26 19.75
CA ASN A 357 0.17 6.14 21.19
C ASN A 357 -0.90 6.91 21.98
N GLN A 358 -1.24 8.12 21.55
CA GLN A 358 -2.32 8.92 22.18
C GLN A 358 -3.69 8.27 22.01
N ILE A 359 -4.01 7.76 20.80
CA ILE A 359 -5.27 7.04 20.52
C ILE A 359 -5.42 5.81 21.41
N LEU A 360 -4.37 4.99 21.56
CA LEU A 360 -4.40 3.81 22.44
C LEU A 360 -4.40 4.16 23.92
N GLY A 361 -3.71 5.24 24.31
CA GLY A 361 -3.70 5.73 25.69
C GLY A 361 -5.08 6.19 26.15
N ALA A 362 -5.81 6.90 25.29
CA ALA A 362 -7.17 7.37 25.55
C ALA A 362 -8.19 6.21 25.70
N GLY A 363 -7.93 5.05 25.09
CA GLY A 363 -8.83 3.90 25.11
C GLY A 363 -8.84 3.08 26.41
N LYS A 364 -7.98 3.36 27.39
CA LYS A 364 -7.89 2.59 28.65
C LYS A 364 -8.97 2.94 29.69
N THR A 365 -9.79 3.96 29.46
CA THR A 365 -10.94 4.27 30.32
C THR A 365 -12.11 3.35 30.02
N GLU A 366 -12.19 2.25 30.79
CA GLU A 366 -13.28 1.27 30.97
C GLU A 366 -14.02 0.71 29.72
N SER A 367 -14.14 -0.61 29.69
CA SER A 367 -14.73 -1.40 28.60
C SER A 367 -16.25 -1.23 28.49
N TRP A 368 -16.70 -0.24 27.71
CA TRP A 368 -18.13 0.01 27.44
C TRP A 368 -18.76 -0.86 26.32
N PHE A 369 -18.01 -1.78 25.70
CA PHE A 369 -18.41 -2.40 24.42
C PHE A 369 -18.96 -3.84 24.47
N GLU A 370 -19.47 -4.30 25.61
CA GLU A 370 -20.23 -5.58 25.68
C GLU A 370 -21.74 -5.44 25.41
N THR A 371 -22.25 -4.28 24.98
CA THR A 371 -23.65 -4.18 24.55
C THR A 371 -23.84 -4.55 23.07
N PRO A 372 -24.76 -5.48 22.74
CA PRO A 372 -25.02 -5.89 21.36
C PRO A 372 -25.55 -4.75 20.49
N THR A 373 -24.76 -4.34 19.50
CA THR A 373 -25.08 -4.12 18.08
C THR A 373 -26.56 -4.01 17.64
N GLU A 374 -27.41 -3.19 18.27
CA GLU A 374 -28.76 -2.90 17.74
C GLU A 374 -28.89 -1.52 17.06
N MET A 375 -27.87 -0.67 17.12
CA MET A 375 -27.98 0.72 16.61
C MET A 375 -27.61 0.93 15.13
N PHE A 376 -27.37 -0.13 14.36
CA PHE A 376 -27.28 -0.05 12.90
C PHE A 376 -28.44 -0.81 12.25
N ARG A 377 -29.66 -0.30 12.39
CA ARG A 377 -30.77 -0.72 11.52
C ARG A 377 -30.55 -0.12 10.13
N PHE A 378 -30.16 -0.98 9.20
CA PHE A 378 -30.14 -0.69 7.78
C PHE A 378 -31.59 -0.52 7.29
N ASN A 379 -32.05 0.72 7.15
CA ASN A 379 -33.28 1.01 6.44
C ASN A 379 -33.00 0.94 4.93
N GLY A 380 -33.17 -0.24 4.34
CA GLY A 380 -33.26 -0.36 2.88
C GLY A 380 -34.59 0.25 2.41
N PRO A 381 -34.62 1.09 1.37
CA PRO A 381 -35.87 1.59 0.83
C PRO A 381 -36.56 0.48 0.03
N SER A 382 -37.70 -0.02 0.53
CA SER A 382 -38.71 -0.68 -0.28
C SER A 382 -39.49 0.41 -1.02
N GLY A 383 -39.01 0.82 -2.20
CA GLY A 383 -39.68 1.79 -3.06
C GLY A 383 -39.72 1.29 -4.50
N GLU A 384 -40.94 1.08 -5.02
CA GLU A 384 -41.22 0.87 -6.44
C GLU A 384 -40.59 1.99 -7.30
N LEU A 385 -39.84 1.59 -8.32
CA LEU A 385 -39.27 2.51 -9.31
C LEU A 385 -40.25 2.66 -10.48
N ALA A 386 -40.73 3.89 -10.69
CA ALA A 386 -41.36 4.31 -11.94
C ALA A 386 -40.31 4.40 -13.07
N PRO A 387 -40.68 4.16 -14.35
CA PRO A 387 -39.74 4.18 -15.46
C PRO A 387 -39.44 5.62 -15.90
N ALA A 388 -38.14 5.97 -16.01
CA ALA A 388 -37.68 7.20 -16.63
C ALA A 388 -37.29 6.94 -18.10
N SER A 389 -37.86 7.77 -18.98
CA SER A 389 -37.60 7.83 -20.42
C SER A 389 -36.22 8.39 -20.74
N GLY A 390 -35.62 7.87 -21.81
CA GLY A 390 -34.26 8.18 -22.26
C GLY A 390 -34.09 9.58 -22.87
N GLY A 391 -32.88 10.11 -22.69
CA GLY A 391 -32.33 11.24 -23.42
C GLY A 391 -30.83 10.99 -23.64
N GLU A 392 -30.37 11.18 -24.88
CA GLU A 392 -29.01 10.96 -25.35
C GLU A 392 -28.00 11.92 -24.72
N ALA A 393 -26.81 11.42 -24.36
CA ALA A 393 -25.72 12.20 -23.80
C ALA A 393 -24.63 12.47 -24.85
N GLN A 394 -24.43 13.75 -25.16
CA GLN A 394 -23.22 14.26 -25.80
C GLN A 394 -22.16 14.56 -24.73
N SER A 395 -20.91 14.24 -25.09
CA SER A 395 -19.70 14.32 -24.27
C SER A 395 -19.21 15.75 -24.07
N ALA A 396 -19.16 16.20 -22.82
CA ALA A 396 -18.33 17.31 -22.37
C ALA A 396 -17.69 16.93 -21.02
N VAL A 397 -16.36 16.80 -21.01
CA VAL A 397 -15.56 16.56 -19.80
C VAL A 397 -15.02 17.91 -19.34
N ALA A 398 -15.70 18.51 -18.37
CA ALA A 398 -15.19 19.56 -17.50
C ALA A 398 -16.11 19.62 -16.26
N ASP A 399 -15.51 19.79 -15.08
CA ASP A 399 -16.11 19.78 -13.74
C ASP A 399 -16.60 18.41 -13.25
N VAL A 400 -15.73 17.71 -12.50
CA VAL A 400 -16.15 16.65 -11.58
C VAL A 400 -17.03 17.31 -10.52
N PRO A 401 -18.34 17.01 -10.43
CA PRO A 401 -19.18 17.59 -9.40
C PRO A 401 -18.64 17.14 -8.05
N GLY A 402 -18.45 18.08 -7.12
CA GLY A 402 -18.31 17.75 -5.71
C GLY A 402 -19.43 16.79 -5.32
N PHE A 403 -19.08 15.74 -4.57
CA PHE A 403 -20.02 14.69 -4.15
C PHE A 403 -21.36 15.32 -3.75
N PRO A 404 -22.48 14.98 -4.43
CA PRO A 404 -23.77 15.48 -4.01
C PRO A 404 -24.00 14.98 -2.59
N HIS A 405 -24.22 15.90 -1.65
CA HIS A 405 -24.77 15.56 -0.34
C HIS A 405 -26.15 14.94 -0.56
N SER A 406 -26.21 13.63 -0.75
CA SER A 406 -27.47 12.91 -0.85
C SER A 406 -28.16 12.98 0.50
N GLY A 407 -29.25 13.75 0.59
CA GLY A 407 -30.10 13.92 1.77
C GLY A 407 -30.90 12.67 2.16
N GLY A 408 -30.30 11.49 2.09
CA GLY A 408 -30.82 10.27 2.69
C GLY A 408 -30.46 10.26 4.17
N SER A 409 -31.45 10.43 5.04
CA SER A 409 -31.34 10.58 6.50
C SER A 409 -30.89 9.33 7.27
N GLY A 410 -30.14 8.43 6.64
CA GLY A 410 -29.29 7.47 7.35
C GLY A 410 -28.00 8.16 7.78
N GLY A 411 -28.10 9.13 8.69
CA GLY A 411 -26.95 9.86 9.20
C GLY A 411 -25.87 8.91 9.76
N PRO A 412 -24.59 9.29 9.71
CA PRO A 412 -23.56 8.56 10.46
C PRO A 412 -24.06 8.47 11.91
N GLY A 413 -24.18 7.25 12.43
CA GLY A 413 -24.77 7.02 13.76
C GLY A 413 -24.17 8.02 14.75
N GLU A 414 -25.02 8.71 15.50
CA GLU A 414 -24.61 9.75 16.45
C GLU A 414 -23.42 9.25 17.27
N ILE A 415 -22.31 9.98 17.19
CA ILE A 415 -21.12 9.68 17.99
C ILE A 415 -21.58 9.74 19.45
N PRO A 416 -21.42 8.65 20.23
CA PRO A 416 -21.86 8.64 21.62
C PRO A 416 -21.26 9.84 22.37
N PRO A 417 -22.07 10.65 23.06
CA PRO A 417 -21.57 11.81 23.81
C PRO A 417 -20.61 11.33 24.91
N GLY A 418 -19.43 11.95 25.00
CA GLY A 418 -18.45 11.70 26.06
C GLY A 418 -17.07 11.21 25.63
N ILE A 419 -16.77 11.18 24.33
CA ILE A 419 -15.43 10.80 23.83
C ILE A 419 -14.80 12.02 23.15
N GLU A 420 -14.09 12.82 23.92
CA GLU A 420 -13.24 13.86 23.35
C GLU A 420 -11.99 13.19 22.76
N ILE A 421 -12.01 12.98 21.44
CA ILE A 421 -10.76 12.80 20.70
C ILE A 421 -9.94 14.05 20.98
N LEU A 422 -8.73 13.90 21.52
CA LEU A 422 -7.90 15.05 21.83
C LEU A 422 -7.74 15.88 20.54
N PRO A 423 -8.18 17.15 20.51
CA PRO A 423 -8.12 17.97 19.29
C PRO A 423 -6.72 18.00 18.65
N ALA A 424 -5.68 17.88 19.49
CA ALA A 424 -4.28 17.77 19.04
C ALA A 424 -3.99 16.51 18.20
N VAL A 425 -4.63 15.37 18.47
CA VAL A 425 -4.46 14.14 17.68
C VAL A 425 -5.08 14.32 16.29
N LEU A 426 -6.29 14.86 16.21
CA LEU A 426 -6.94 15.13 14.92
C LEU A 426 -6.15 16.16 14.10
N GLU A 427 -5.63 17.19 14.76
CA GLU A 427 -4.78 18.18 14.08
C GLU A 427 -3.47 17.56 13.57
N GLY A 428 -2.85 16.70 14.38
CA GLY A 428 -1.67 15.94 13.96
C GLY A 428 -1.95 15.01 12.77
N LEU A 429 -3.12 14.36 12.74
CA LEU A 429 -3.55 13.54 11.60
C LEU A 429 -3.84 14.37 10.35
N ARG A 430 -4.45 15.55 10.48
CA ARG A 430 -4.68 16.49 9.37
C ARG A 430 -3.38 17.01 8.77
N ALA A 431 -2.36 17.19 9.62
CA ALA A 431 -1.03 17.62 9.20
C ALA A 431 -0.25 16.52 8.47
N LEU A 432 -0.68 15.25 8.51
CA LEU A 432 -0.06 14.18 7.74
C LEU A 432 -0.33 14.40 6.25
N GLN A 433 0.69 14.84 5.51
CA GLN A 433 0.62 14.91 4.05
C GLN A 433 1.12 13.59 3.45
N GLY A 434 0.34 13.03 2.53
CA GLY A 434 0.72 11.92 1.65
C GLY A 434 1.05 12.42 0.24
N PRO A 435 2.03 11.80 -0.44
CA PRO A 435 2.32 12.08 -1.84
C PRO A 435 1.21 11.58 -2.76
N ASN A 436 1.09 12.14 -3.96
CA ASN A 436 0.27 11.56 -5.01
C ASN A 436 0.78 10.13 -5.32
N LEU A 437 -0.12 9.13 -5.32
CA LEU A 437 0.29 7.72 -5.49
C LEU A 437 0.88 7.46 -6.88
N GLU A 438 0.49 8.23 -7.89
CA GLU A 438 0.97 8.05 -9.25
C GLU A 438 2.30 8.77 -9.50
N THR A 439 2.47 9.98 -8.95
CA THR A 439 3.63 10.82 -9.28
C THR A 439 4.68 10.88 -8.18
N GLY A 440 4.38 10.45 -6.96
CA GLY A 440 5.27 10.57 -5.81
C GLY A 440 5.44 12.01 -5.30
N LEU A 441 4.73 12.98 -5.87
CA LEU A 441 4.85 14.40 -5.52
C LEU A 441 3.68 14.85 -4.63
N PHE A 442 3.98 15.69 -3.65
CA PHE A 442 2.95 16.29 -2.78
C PHE A 442 2.11 17.32 -3.55
N ALA A 443 0.80 17.29 -3.32
CA ALA A 443 -0.19 18.21 -3.92
C ALA A 443 -0.19 18.26 -5.47
N ASP A 444 0.42 17.26 -6.12
CA ASP A 444 0.45 17.15 -7.56
C ASP A 444 -0.78 16.39 -8.08
N ARG A 445 -1.16 16.68 -9.32
CA ARG A 445 -2.24 15.98 -10.01
C ARG A 445 -1.68 15.01 -11.03
N ALA A 446 -2.23 13.81 -11.02
CA ALA A 446 -1.75 12.72 -11.85
C ALA A 446 -2.12 12.85 -13.34
N ASP A 447 -2.78 13.94 -13.76
CA ASP A 447 -3.02 14.29 -15.17
C ASP A 447 -1.78 14.93 -15.83
N ARG A 448 -0.73 15.24 -15.07
CA ARG A 448 0.49 15.93 -15.53
C ARG A 448 1.64 15.01 -15.95
N ILE A 449 1.34 13.87 -16.58
CA ILE A 449 2.38 12.98 -17.09
C ILE A 449 3.01 13.57 -18.36
N LEU A 450 4.20 14.15 -18.23
CA LEU A 450 4.92 14.85 -19.30
C LEU A 450 5.91 13.95 -20.04
N TYR A 451 6.50 12.98 -19.33
CA TYR A 451 7.55 12.11 -19.85
C TYR A 451 7.09 10.67 -19.83
N THR A 452 7.08 10.05 -21.01
CA THR A 452 6.81 8.62 -21.19
C THR A 452 7.82 8.04 -22.18
N ARG A 453 8.11 6.75 -22.04
CA ARG A 453 8.95 5.98 -22.95
C ARG A 453 8.14 5.62 -24.19
N ALA A 454 8.54 6.10 -25.35
CA ALA A 454 7.81 5.90 -26.61
C ALA A 454 7.64 4.41 -26.98
N GLU A 455 8.63 3.58 -26.63
CA GLU A 455 8.61 2.16 -26.90
C GLU A 455 7.61 1.39 -26.02
N GLY A 456 7.24 1.95 -24.86
CA GLY A 456 6.47 1.27 -23.83
C GLY A 456 7.25 0.10 -23.22
N LEU A 457 6.53 -0.98 -22.90
CA LEU A 457 7.15 -2.24 -22.47
C LEU A 457 8.08 -2.87 -23.51
N ALA A 458 7.94 -2.56 -24.80
CA ALA A 458 8.83 -3.11 -25.82
C ALA A 458 10.29 -2.64 -25.64
N GLY A 459 10.49 -1.43 -25.11
CA GLY A 459 11.84 -0.93 -24.81
C GLY A 459 12.48 -1.62 -23.61
N LEU A 460 11.66 -2.09 -22.66
CA LEU A 460 12.15 -2.79 -21.46
C LEU A 460 12.27 -4.30 -21.68
N PHE A 461 11.23 -4.92 -22.26
CA PHE A 461 11.10 -6.37 -22.39
C PHE A 461 11.45 -6.90 -23.79
N GLY A 462 11.77 -6.03 -24.75
CA GLY A 462 12.04 -6.40 -26.15
C GLY A 462 13.02 -7.57 -26.32
N PRO A 463 14.18 -7.60 -25.63
CA PRO A 463 15.12 -8.71 -25.67
C PRO A 463 14.53 -10.05 -25.19
N TYR A 464 13.48 -10.01 -24.37
CA TYR A 464 12.80 -11.17 -23.81
C TYR A 464 11.57 -11.60 -24.62
N GLY A 465 11.40 -11.04 -25.82
CA GLY A 465 10.36 -11.45 -26.77
C GLY A 465 9.00 -10.82 -26.51
N TYR A 466 8.94 -9.66 -25.85
CA TYR A 466 7.71 -8.88 -25.76
C TYR A 466 7.31 -8.38 -27.15
N ARG A 467 6.32 -9.05 -27.77
CA ARG A 467 5.74 -8.66 -29.05
C ARG A 467 4.45 -7.88 -28.79
N ARG A 468 4.27 -6.76 -29.52
CA ARG A 468 3.00 -6.05 -29.59
C ARG A 468 1.96 -7.03 -30.14
N GLY A 469 0.95 -7.35 -29.33
CA GLY A 469 -0.09 -8.34 -29.64
C GLY A 469 -1.38 -7.72 -30.14
#